data_AF-A0A101J0U6-F1
#
_entry.id   AF-A0A101J0U6-F1
#
_cell.length_a   1.000
_cell.length_b   1.000
_cell.length_c   1.000
_cell.angle_alpha   90.00
_cell.angle_beta   90.00
_cell.angle_gamma   90.00
#
_symmetry.space_group_name_H-M   'P 1'
#
loop_
_entity.id
_entity.type
_entity.pdbx_description
1 polymer ?
#
loop_
_entity_poly.entity_id
_entity_poly.type
_entity_poly.pdbx_seq_one_letter_code
_entity_poly.pdbx_strand_id
1 'polypeptide(L)' 'MIVALQVAFGLVALLGAASTALIRDSYGKVISLGVLVAGILPFIVDRGYLDVAITVSLIAPIATIFILMAVRRAEA' A
#
# COMPACT_ATOMS: atom_id res chain seq x y z
N MET A 1 13.07 -13.61 7.22
CA MET A 1 12.27 -14.00 6.04
C MET A 1 13.17 -14.69 5.04
N ILE A 2 12.71 -15.74 4.33
CA ILE A 2 13.54 -16.39 3.31
C ILE A 2 13.71 -15.49 2.07
N VAL A 3 14.82 -15.63 1.36
CA VAL A 3 15.21 -14.77 0.23
C VAL A 3 14.11 -14.72 -0.85
N ALA A 4 13.51 -15.86 -1.19
CA ALA A 4 12.44 -15.92 -2.19
C ALA A 4 11.24 -15.01 -1.83
N LEU A 5 10.88 -14.95 -0.54
CA LEU A 5 9.76 -14.16 -0.07
C LEU A 5 10.11 -12.66 0.00
N GLN A 6 11.36 -12.33 0.32
CA GLN A 6 11.88 -10.96 0.21
C GLN A 6 11.82 -10.46 -1.23
N VAL A 7 12.24 -11.26 -2.21
CA VAL A 7 12.17 -10.88 -3.62
C VAL A 7 10.72 -10.71 -4.06
N ALA A 8 9.83 -11.63 -3.70
CA ALA A 8 8.42 -11.56 -4.06
C ALA A 8 7.74 -10.30 -3.52
N PHE A 9 7.84 -10.03 -2.22
CA PHE A 9 7.24 -8.82 -1.63
C PHE A 9 7.92 -7.53 -2.10
N GLY A 10 9.22 -7.58 -2.39
CA GLY A 10 9.94 -6.46 -2.99
C GLY A 10 9.38 -6.11 -4.38
N LEU A 11 9.12 -7.12 -5.21
CA LEU A 11 8.49 -6.93 -6.51
C LEU A 11 7.06 -6.38 -6.36
N VAL A 12 6.28 -6.88 -5.41
CA VAL A 12 4.93 -6.36 -5.12
C VAL A 12 4.99 -4.88 -4.73
N ALA A 13 5.91 -4.50 -3.85
CA ALA A 13 6.09 -3.11 -3.45
C ALA A 13 6.49 -2.22 -4.65
N LEU A 14 7.44 -2.66 -5.48
CA LEU A 14 7.86 -1.93 -6.67
C LEU A 14 6.75 -1.78 -7.70
N LEU A 15 5.98 -2.85 -7.96
CA LEU A 15 4.83 -2.81 -8.87
C LEU A 15 3.71 -1.93 -8.31
N GLY A 16 3.45 -1.98 -7.00
CA GLY A 16 2.50 -1.09 -6.33
C GLY A 16 2.91 0.38 -6.46
N ALA A 17 4.19 0.70 -6.23
CA ALA A 17 4.70 2.06 -6.40
C ALA A 17 4.61 2.55 -7.86
N ALA A 18 5.07 1.73 -8.81
CA ALA A 18 5.03 2.07 -10.24
C ALA A 18 3.59 2.25 -10.72
N SER A 19 2.69 1.35 -10.36
CA SER A 19 1.27 1.46 -10.74
C SER A 19 0.60 2.68 -10.11
N THR A 20 0.89 3.01 -8.85
CA THR A 20 0.37 4.24 -8.20
C THR A 20 0.83 5.51 -8.95
N ALA A 21 2.05 5.53 -9.48
CA ALA A 21 2.59 6.66 -10.23
C ALA A 21 2.02 6.76 -11.66
N LEU A 22 1.75 5.62 -12.31
CA LEU A 22 1.40 5.56 -13.74
C LEU A 22 -0.11 5.54 -14.00
N ILE A 23 -0.91 4.94 -13.11
CA ILE A 23 -2.36 4.88 -13.26
C ILE A 23 -2.94 6.29 -13.15
N ARG A 24 -3.92 6.64 -14.00
CA ARG A 24 -4.52 7.98 -14.02
C ARG A 24 -5.84 8.07 -13.28
N ASP A 25 -6.61 6.98 -13.25
CA ASP A 25 -7.89 6.98 -12.55
C ASP A 25 -7.70 6.95 -11.04
N SER A 26 -8.53 7.71 -10.33
CA SER A 26 -8.38 7.92 -8.89
C SER A 26 -8.56 6.63 -8.09
N TYR A 27 -9.53 5.78 -8.48
CA TYR A 27 -9.79 4.50 -7.79
C TYR A 27 -8.64 3.51 -7.97
N GLY A 28 -8.13 3.35 -9.19
CA GLY A 28 -7.00 2.50 -9.53
C GLY A 28 -5.74 2.91 -8.80
N LYS A 29 -5.48 4.22 -8.65
CA LYS A 29 -4.38 4.72 -7.81
C LYS A 29 -4.50 4.28 -6.35
N VAL A 30 -5.70 4.35 -5.77
CA VAL A 30 -5.93 3.93 -4.37
C VAL A 30 -5.72 2.43 -4.20
N ILE A 31 -6.16 1.62 -5.17
CA ILE A 31 -5.91 0.17 -5.16
C ILE A 31 -4.41 -0.11 -5.22
N SER A 32 -3.69 0.54 -6.14
CA SER A 32 -2.24 0.41 -6.27
C SER A 32 -1.47 0.85 -5.02
N LEU A 33 -1.96 1.89 -4.32
CA LEU A 33 -1.41 2.30 -3.04
C LEU A 33 -1.56 1.19 -1.98
N GLY A 34 -2.69 0.50 -1.98
CA GLY A 34 -2.90 -0.68 -1.14
C GLY A 34 -1.91 -1.81 -1.44
N VAL A 35 -1.63 -2.08 -2.73
CA VAL A 35 -0.63 -3.07 -3.16
C VAL A 35 0.77 -2.68 -2.68
N LEU A 36 1.14 -1.40 -2.78
CA LEU A 36 2.41 -0.89 -2.27
C LEU A 36 2.55 -1.16 -0.77
N VAL A 37 1.54 -0.79 0.02
CA VAL A 37 1.55 -0.98 1.48
C VAL A 37 1.65 -2.48 1.82
N ALA A 38 0.89 -3.32 1.12
CA ALA A 38 0.93 -4.77 1.32
C ALA A 38 2.30 -5.37 1.00
N GLY A 39 3.01 -4.85 -0.01
CA GLY A 39 4.38 -5.26 -0.34
C GLY A 39 5.41 -4.83 0.71
N ILE A 40 5.24 -3.68 1.35
CA ILE A 40 6.18 -3.15 2.35
C ILE A 40 6.01 -3.83 3.72
N LEU A 41 4.77 -4.18 4.09
CA LEU A 41 4.43 -4.64 5.44
C LEU A 41 5.29 -5.82 5.94
N PRO A 42 5.57 -6.87 5.15
CA PRO A 42 6.42 -8.00 5.57
C PRO A 42 7.85 -7.59 5.90
N PHE A 43 8.40 -6.55 5.25
CA PHE A 43 9.75 -6.05 5.56
C PHE A 43 9.79 -5.32 6.91
N ILE A 44 8.72 -4.64 7.28
CA ILE A 44 8.59 -3.99 8.60
C ILE A 44 8.55 -5.06 9.70
N VAL A 45 7.74 -6.11 9.47
CA VAL A 45 7.61 -7.24 10.41
C VAL A 45 8.92 -8.02 10.52
N ASP A 46 9.61 -8.30 9.41
CA ASP A 46 10.88 -9.03 9.39
C ASP A 46 12.00 -8.30 10.17
N ARG A 47 11.91 -6.98 10.27
CA ARG A 47 12.84 -6.14 11.06
C ARG A 47 12.49 -6.04 12.55
N GLY A 48 11.37 -6.63 12.97
CA GLY A 48 10.91 -6.60 14.37
C GLY A 48 10.14 -5.34 14.76
N TYR A 49 9.80 -4.46 13.81
CA TYR A 49 9.06 -3.21 14.07
C TYR A 49 7.55 -3.43 14.11
N LEU A 50 7.08 -4.29 15.03
CA LEU A 50 5.68 -4.70 15.08
C LEU A 50 4.71 -3.52 15.31
N ASP A 51 5.09 -2.57 16.17
CA ASP A 51 4.27 -1.39 16.46
C ASP A 51 4.02 -0.53 15.22
N VAL A 52 5.04 -0.41 14.37
CA VAL A 52 4.95 0.29 13.08
C VAL A 52 4.05 -0.49 12.14
N ALA A 53 4.18 -1.82 12.06
CA ALA A 53 3.35 -2.66 11.21
C ALA A 53 1.86 -2.56 11.60
N ILE A 54 1.55 -2.59 12.90
CA ILE A 54 0.19 -2.41 13.43
C ILE A 54 -0.34 -1.03 13.04
N THR A 55 0.46 0.01 13.29
CA THR A 55 0.08 1.40 12.97
C THR A 55 -0.21 1.57 11.48
N VAL A 56 0.68 1.08 10.60
CA VAL A 56 0.49 1.14 9.14
C VAL A 56 -0.76 0.37 8.71
N SER A 57 -1.01 -0.80 9.31
CA SER A 57 -2.19 -1.63 9.00
C SER A 57 -3.51 -0.96 9.38
N LEU A 58 -3.51 -0.06 10.37
CA LEU A 58 -4.68 0.73 10.74
C LEU A 58 -4.80 2.01 9.89
N ILE A 59 -3.68 2.69 9.64
CA ILE A 59 -3.67 3.95 8.89
C ILE A 59 -4.07 3.73 7.43
N ALA A 60 -3.59 2.66 6.78
CA ALA A 60 -3.86 2.40 5.36
C ALA A 60 -5.37 2.32 5.02
N PRO A 61 -6.21 1.51 5.71
CA PRO A 61 -7.64 1.48 5.45
C PRO A 61 -8.35 2.79 5.84
N ILE A 62 -7.95 3.44 6.93
CA ILE A 62 -8.54 4.73 7.33
C ILE A 62 -8.25 5.79 6.26
N ALA A 63 -7.01 5.90 5.81
CA ALA A 63 -6.62 6.80 4.72
C ALA A 63 -7.39 6.49 3.43
N THR A 64 -7.57 5.21 3.10
CA THR A 64 -8.38 4.78 1.95
C THR A 64 -9.81 5.31 2.03
N ILE A 65 -10.48 5.21 3.19
CA ILE A 65 -11.84 5.74 3.38
C ILE A 65 -11.87 7.24 3.08
N PHE A 66 -10.96 8.01 3.68
CA PHE A 66 -10.91 9.47 3.46
C PHE A 66 -10.62 9.83 2.00
N ILE A 67 -9.70 9.12 1.34
CA ILE A 67 -9.38 9.37 -0.07
C ILE A 67 -10.59 9.05 -0.95
N LEU A 68 -11.28 7.93 -0.72
CA LEU A 68 -12.48 7.58 -1.48
C LEU A 68 -13.61 8.61 -1.30
N MET A 69 -13.79 9.13 -0.08
CA MET A 69 -14.74 10.23 0.16
C MET A 69 -14.36 11.50 -0.63
N ALA A 70 -13.07 11.85 -0.66
CA ALA A 70 -12.57 13.00 -1.40
C ALA A 70 -12.72 12.82 -2.92
N VAL A 71 -12.39 11.63 -3.44
CA VAL A 71 -12.55 11.28 -4.86
C VAL A 71 -14.02 11.39 -5.27
N ARG A 72 -14.93 10.77 -4.53
CA ARG A 72 -16.37 10.85 -4.80
C ARG A 72 -16.88 12.29 -4.81
N ARG A 73 -16.37 13.16 -3.93
CA ARG A 73 -16.75 14.58 -3.89
C ARG A 73 -16.23 15.37 -5.09
N ALA A 74 -15.09 14.99 -5.66
CA ALA A 74 -14.54 15.66 -6.85
C ALA A 74 -15.28 15.27 -8.15
N GLU A 75 -15.95 14.11 -8.15
CA GLU A 75 -16.75 13.61 -9.27
C GLU A 75 -18.21 14.12 -9.27
N ALA A 76 -18.68 14.69 -8.14
CA ALA A 76 -20.04 15.19 -7.94
C ALA A 76 -20.15 16.71 -8.17
#